data_AF-A0A3S1RDS8-F1
#
_entry.id   AF-A0A3S1RDS8-F1
#
_cell.length_a   1.000
_cell.length_b   1.000
_cell.length_c   1.000
_cell.angle_alpha   90.00
_cell.angle_beta   90.00
_cell.angle_gamma   90.00
#
_symmetry.space_group_name_H-M   'P 1'
#
loop_
_entity.id
_entity.type
_entity.pdbx_description
1 polymer ?
#
loop_
_entity_poly.entity_id
_entity_poly.type
_entity_poly.pdbx_seq_one_letter_code
_entity_poly.pdbx_strand_id
1 'polypeptide(L)'
;MKVLFAGGNGYPPEFSGGVQSSTHHLAEQLIEHGHEAAVLAALFGDGVFGFKARAKMKLLRQPAVVDSYPGYPVVRAWFPWEAAGY
;
A
#
# COMPACT_ATOMS: atom_id res chain seq x y z
N MET A 1 2.43 9.33 -16.20
CA MET A 1 2.93 10.07 -15.01
C MET A 1 3.09 9.10 -13.86
N LYS A 2 3.82 9.47 -12.80
CA LYS A 2 3.94 8.66 -11.57
C LYS A 2 3.03 9.24 -10.50
N VAL A 3 2.06 8.45 -10.03
CA VAL A 3 1.04 8.87 -9.05
C VAL A 3 1.10 7.96 -7.83
N LEU A 4 1.22 8.57 -6.65
CA LEU A 4 1.17 7.87 -5.37
C LEU A 4 -0.07 8.31 -4.60
N PHE A 5 -0.99 7.38 -4.37
CA PHE A 5 -2.14 7.60 -3.49
C PHE A 5 -1.71 7.33 -2.05
N ALA A 6 -1.68 8.35 -1.21
CA ALA A 6 -1.33 8.21 0.21
C ALA A 6 -2.58 8.22 1.09
N GLY A 7 -2.75 7.17 1.91
CA GLY A 7 -3.84 7.04 2.86
C GLY A 7 -3.34 6.61 4.24
N GLY A 8 -3.95 7.15 5.30
CA GLY A 8 -3.65 6.78 6.69
C GLY A 8 -4.30 5.48 7.16
N ASN A 9 -5.17 4.89 6.35
CA ASN A 9 -5.88 3.65 6.67
C ASN A 9 -5.23 2.44 5.99
N GLY A 10 -5.64 1.25 6.41
CA GLY A 10 -5.27 0.00 5.76
C GLY A 10 -5.79 -0.08 4.31
N TYR A 11 -5.21 -1.01 3.56
CA TYR A 11 -5.55 -1.31 2.17
C TYR A 11 -5.75 -2.82 2.00
N PRO A 12 -6.48 -3.29 0.97
CA PRO A 12 -6.69 -4.73 0.77
C PRO A 12 -5.35 -5.48 0.73
N PRO A 13 -5.22 -6.66 1.36
CA PRO A 13 -6.31 -7.46 1.92
C PRO A 13 -6.63 -7.20 3.41
N GLU A 14 -5.86 -6.38 4.13
CA GLU A 14 -6.06 -6.16 5.58
C GLU A 14 -7.30 -5.33 5.89
N PHE A 15 -7.67 -4.42 4.98
CA PHE A 15 -8.81 -3.55 5.17
C PHE A 15 -9.45 -3.20 3.83
N SER A 16 -10.77 -3.17 3.78
CA SER A 16 -11.55 -2.78 2.61
C SER A 16 -12.68 -1.84 3.02
N GLY A 17 -13.05 -0.96 2.10
CA GLY A 17 -14.04 0.09 2.34
C GLY A 17 -14.16 1.02 1.14
N GLY A 18 -15.05 2.01 1.23
CA GLY A 18 -15.33 2.92 0.11
C GLY A 18 -14.09 3.66 -0.41
N VAL A 19 -13.25 4.17 0.50
CA VAL A 19 -12.01 4.88 0.13
C VAL A 19 -11.04 3.95 -0.61
N GLN A 20 -10.88 2.72 -0.13
CA GLN A 20 -10.01 1.72 -0.75
C GLN A 20 -10.53 1.34 -2.15
N SER A 21 -11.84 1.10 -2.30
CA SER A 21 -12.45 0.78 -3.59
C SER A 21 -12.32 1.93 -4.59
N SER A 22 -12.60 3.17 -4.19
CA SER A 22 -12.44 4.33 -5.07
C SER A 22 -10.98 4.55 -5.46
N THR A 23 -10.04 4.39 -4.52
CA THR A 23 -8.60 4.49 -4.79
C THR A 23 -8.15 3.40 -5.76
N HIS A 24 -8.67 2.19 -5.59
CA HIS A 24 -8.38 1.07 -6.47
C HIS A 24 -8.84 1.33 -7.90
N HIS A 25 -10.10 1.75 -8.08
CA HIS A 25 -10.61 2.08 -9.41
C HIS A 25 -9.85 3.23 -10.07
N LEU A 26 -9.48 4.26 -9.32
CA LEU A 26 -8.67 5.36 -9.88
C LEU A 26 -7.26 4.90 -10.27
N ALA A 27 -6.64 4.04 -9.47
CA ALA A 27 -5.33 3.47 -9.78
C ALA A 27 -5.38 2.59 -11.03
N GLU A 28 -6.39 1.74 -11.18
CA GLU A 28 -6.60 0.93 -12.39
C GLU A 28 -6.77 1.81 -13.62
N GLN A 29 -7.64 2.83 -13.55
CA GLN A 29 -7.83 3.77 -14.66
C GLN A 29 -6.53 4.47 -15.05
N LEU A 30 -5.73 4.93 -14.08
CA LEU A 30 -4.42 5.53 -14.38
C LEU A 30 -3.49 4.54 -15.09
N ILE A 31 -3.44 3.29 -14.64
CA ILE A 31 -2.60 2.24 -15.23
C ILE A 31 -3.05 1.93 -16.65
N GLU A 32 -4.35 1.79 -16.89
CA GLU A 32 -4.92 1.56 -18.22
C GLU A 32 -4.57 2.68 -19.21
N HIS A 33 -4.47 3.93 -18.74
CA HIS A 33 -4.04 5.08 -19.55
C HIS A 33 -2.50 5.20 -19.66
N GLY A 34 -1.74 4.18 -19.26
CA GLY A 34 -0.28 4.15 -19.37
C GLY A 34 0.44 5.00 -18.33
N HIS A 35 -0.17 5.21 -17.16
CA HIS A 35 0.46 5.86 -16.01
C HIS A 35 0.91 4.84 -14.97
N GLU A 36 1.90 5.20 -14.17
CA GLU A 36 2.33 4.40 -13.03
C GLU A 36 1.55 4.86 -11.79
N ALA A 37 0.81 3.95 -11.17
CA ALA A 37 0.09 4.21 -9.92
C ALA A 37 0.60 3.29 -8.80
N ALA A 38 0.75 3.86 -7.61
CA ALA A 38 1.08 3.13 -6.40
C ALA A 38 0.23 3.66 -5.23
N VAL A 39 0.11 2.85 -4.17
CA VAL A 39 -0.63 3.23 -2.95
C VAL A 39 0.28 3.16 -1.74
N LEU A 40 0.28 4.18 -0.90
CA LEU A 40 0.91 4.18 0.42
C LEU A 40 -0.19 4.02 1.48
N ALA A 41 -0.12 2.95 2.25
CA ALA A 41 -1.14 2.55 3.20
C ALA A 41 -0.56 2.12 4.55
N ALA A 42 -1.40 2.21 5.58
CA ALA A 42 -1.03 1.71 6.90
C ALA A 42 -0.98 0.18 6.89
N LEU A 43 0.05 -0.38 7.53
CA LEU A 43 0.13 -1.79 7.85
C LEU A 43 -0.57 -2.02 9.19
N PHE A 44 -1.65 -2.80 9.19
CA PHE A 44 -2.32 -3.17 10.44
C PHE A 44 -1.60 -4.31 11.16
N GLY A 45 -0.97 -5.21 10.40
CA GLY A 45 -0.23 -6.33 10.96
C GLY A 45 -1.12 -7.53 11.30
N ASP A 46 -2.34 -7.55 10.78
CA ASP A 46 -3.33 -8.58 11.07
C ASP A 46 -3.26 -9.77 10.10
N GLY A 47 -3.55 -10.95 10.64
CA GLY A 47 -3.55 -12.20 9.90
C GLY A 47 -2.18 -12.58 9.31
N VAL A 48 -2.20 -13.53 8.38
CA VAL A 48 -0.97 -14.07 7.76
C VAL A 48 -0.27 -13.02 6.90
N PHE A 49 -1.03 -12.14 6.24
CA PHE A 49 -0.48 -11.07 5.42
C PHE A 49 0.30 -10.07 6.28
N GLY A 50 -0.33 -9.53 7.31
CA GLY A 50 0.29 -8.56 8.21
C GLY A 50 1.49 -9.15 8.95
N PHE A 51 1.42 -10.41 9.38
CA PHE A 51 2.57 -11.10 9.98
C PHE A 51 3.76 -11.21 9.02
N LYS A 52 3.53 -11.58 7.75
CA LYS A 52 4.58 -11.65 6.71
C LYS A 52 5.18 -10.27 6.43
N ALA A 53 4.34 -9.24 6.31
CA ALA A 53 4.80 -7.87 6.09
C ALA A 53 5.65 -7.37 7.27
N ARG A 54 5.20 -7.61 8.50
CA ARG A 54 5.95 -7.29 9.72
C ARG A 54 7.29 -8.01 9.78
N ALA A 55 7.32 -9.30 9.45
CA ALA A 55 8.57 -10.07 9.40
C ALA A 55 9.54 -9.50 8.36
N LYS A 56 9.05 -9.14 7.17
CA LYS A 56 9.86 -8.49 6.13
C LYS A 56 10.44 -7.16 6.60
N MET A 57 9.63 -6.28 7.20
CA MET A 57 10.12 -4.99 7.71
C MET A 57 11.22 -5.16 8.76
N LYS A 58 11.05 -6.12 9.68
CA LYS A 58 12.06 -6.41 10.71
C LYS A 58 13.36 -6.98 10.11
N LEU A 59 13.24 -7.89 9.15
CA LEU A 59 14.39 -8.51 8.49
C LEU A 59 15.18 -7.51 7.64
N LEU A 60 14.47 -6.65 6.91
CA LEU A 60 15.06 -5.63 6.04
C LEU A 60 15.47 -4.37 6.80
N ARG A 61 15.04 -4.22 8.05
CA ARG A 61 15.25 -3.03 8.90
C ARG A 61 14.78 -1.74 8.21
N GLN A 62 13.67 -1.82 7.47
CA GLN A 62 13.10 -0.72 6.69
C GLN A 62 11.79 -0.22 7.31
N PRO A 63 11.47 1.08 7.17
CA PRO A 63 10.24 1.68 7.73
C PRO A 63 8.98 1.31 6.93
N ALA A 64 9.14 0.77 5.72
CA ALA A 64 8.07 0.35 4.83
C ALA A 64 8.40 -0.98 4.14
N VAL A 65 7.39 -1.69 3.67
CA VAL A 65 7.54 -2.85 2.77
C VAL A 65 6.62 -2.68 1.57
N VAL A 66 7.09 -3.08 0.39
CA VAL A 66 6.29 -3.03 -0.84
C VAL A 66 5.74 -4.42 -1.15
N ASP A 67 4.46 -4.46 -1.52
CA ASP A 67 3.80 -5.63 -2.08
C ASP A 67 3.11 -5.28 -3.40
N SER A 68 2.67 -6.29 -4.15
CA SER A 68 2.05 -6.13 -5.47
C SER A 68 0.56 -6.45 -5.47
N TYR A 69 -0.08 -6.56 -4.30
CA TYR A 69 -1.51 -6.83 -4.19
C TYR A 69 -2.28 -5.50 -4.09
N PRO A 70 -3.30 -5.25 -4.92
CA PRO A 70 -4.06 -6.23 -5.73
C PRO A 70 -3.63 -6.37 -7.21
N GLY A 71 -2.53 -5.77 -7.63
CA GLY A 71 -2.08 -5.80 -9.04
C GLY A 71 -1.11 -4.69 -9.42
N TYR A 72 -0.85 -3.78 -8.48
CA TYR A 72 0.11 -2.68 -8.58
C TYR A 72 0.85 -2.51 -7.24
N PRO A 73 1.95 -1.74 -7.22
CA PRO A 73 2.73 -1.54 -6.00
C PRO A 73 1.91 -0.88 -4.89
N VAL A 74 1.92 -1.53 -3.71
CA VAL A 74 1.38 -0.97 -2.46
C VAL A 74 2.48 -0.94 -1.42
N VAL A 75 2.81 0.26 -0.95
CA VAL A 75 3.75 0.53 0.12
C VAL A 75 3.00 0.43 1.45
N ARG A 76 3.45 -0.45 2.32
CA ARG A 76 2.90 -0.70 3.66
C ARG A 76 3.84 -0.15 4.71
N ALA A 77 3.36 0.74 5.56
CA ALA A 77 4.15 1.31 6.66
C ALA A 77 3.34 1.30 7.95
N TRP A 78 3.99 1.18 9.12
CA TRP A 78 3.31 1.34 10.41
C TRP A 78 2.67 2.73 10.52
N PHE A 79 3.42 3.73 10.10
CA PHE A 79 3.02 5.12 10.06
C PHE A 79 3.25 5.66 8.64
N PRO A 80 2.22 5.66 7.78
CA PRO A 80 2.35 6.10 6.38
C PRO A 80 3.01 7.47 6.23
N TRP A 81 2.75 8.41 7.14
CA TRP A 81 3.34 9.74 7.12
C TRP A 81 4.85 9.75 7.39
N GLU A 82 5.39 8.79 8.14
CA GLU A 82 6.84 8.66 8.33
C GLU A 82 7.53 8.06 7.10
N ALA A 83 6.79 7.30 6.30
CA ALA A 83 7.26 6.64 5.10
C ALA A 83 7.06 7.47 3.81
N ALA A 84 6.58 8.71 3.89
CA ALA A 84 6.33 9.53 2.71
C ALA A 84 7.60 9.91 1.92
N GLY A 85 8.77 9.86 2.57
CA GLY A 85 10.08 10.11 1.95
C GLY A 85 10.85 8.85 1.53
N TYR A 86 10.23 7.68 1.65
CA TYR A 86 10.77 6.38 1.23
C TYR A 86 10.65 6.21 -0.29
#